data_AF-A0A4Y9YQF7-F1
#
_entry.id   AF-A0A4Y9YQF7-F1
#
_cell.length_a   1.000
_cell.length_b   1.000
_cell.length_c   1.000
_cell.angle_alpha   90.00
_cell.angle_beta   90.00
_cell.angle_gamma   90.00
#
_symmetry.space_group_name_H-M   'P 1'
#
loop_
_entity.id
_entity.type
_entity.pdbx_description
1 polymer ?
#
loop_
_entity_poly.entity_id
_entity_poly.type
_entity_poly.pdbx_seq_one_letter_code
_entity_poly.pdbx_strand_id
1 'polypeptide(L)'
;MQPVVTQIADTHDKTQAEVLLKWAVQRGLAVVPKADDVRLQELNLRVGETSWMLSEEEMERISGLDMRLRFNDPADDFEGCHIFS
;
A
#
# COMPACT_ATOMS: atom_id res chain seq x y z
N MET A 1 -13.76 4.47 -0.34
CA MET A 1 -12.61 4.24 0.56
C MET A 1 -12.72 2.86 1.16
N GLN A 2 -11.60 2.18 1.40
CA GLN A 2 -11.60 0.80 1.91
C GLN A 2 -11.76 0.84 3.46
N PRO A 3 -12.77 0.15 4.05
CA PRO A 3 -13.08 0.30 5.48
C PRO A 3 -12.00 -0.15 6.47
N VAL A 4 -11.31 -1.26 6.18
CA VAL A 4 -10.22 -1.81 7.02
C VAL A 4 -9.07 -0.81 7.10
N VAL A 5 -8.61 -0.29 5.96
CA VAL A 5 -7.52 0.68 5.88
C VAL A 5 -7.93 2.00 6.56
N THR A 6 -9.20 2.41 6.43
CA THR A 6 -9.72 3.62 7.08
C THR A 6 -9.67 3.47 8.61
N GLN A 7 -10.18 2.37 9.16
CA GLN A 7 -10.16 2.15 10.62
C GLN A 7 -8.75 2.07 11.20
N ILE A 8 -7.82 1.44 10.46
CA ILE A 8 -6.41 1.34 10.89
C ILE A 8 -5.76 2.73 10.85
N ALA A 9 -6.02 3.51 9.80
CA ALA A 9 -5.53 4.88 9.69
C ALA A 9 -5.99 5.74 10.89
N ASP A 10 -7.28 5.65 11.25
CA ASP A 10 -7.86 6.36 12.40
C ASP A 10 -7.23 5.89 13.73
N THR A 11 -6.97 4.59 13.89
CA THR A 11 -6.36 4.01 15.11
C THR A 11 -4.96 4.54 15.37
N HIS A 12 -4.17 4.74 14.32
CA HIS A 12 -2.77 5.17 14.42
C HIS A 12 -2.56 6.68 14.26
N ASP A 13 -3.63 7.46 14.04
CA ASP A 13 -3.58 8.87 13.65
C ASP A 13 -2.67 9.07 12.41
N LYS A 14 -2.94 8.27 11.38
CA LYS A 14 -2.22 8.25 10.09
C LYS A 14 -3.18 8.43 8.93
N THR A 15 -2.63 8.70 7.76
CA THR A 15 -3.38 8.65 6.50
C THR A 15 -3.48 7.22 5.97
N GLN A 16 -4.50 6.96 5.14
CA GLN A 16 -4.63 5.66 4.45
C GLN A 16 -3.41 5.34 3.57
N ALA A 17 -2.80 6.36 2.96
CA ALA A 17 -1.59 6.21 2.17
C ALA A 17 -0.40 5.72 3.02
N GLU A 18 -0.20 6.34 4.19
CA GLU A 18 0.83 5.89 5.14
C GLU A 18 0.61 4.43 5.57
N VAL A 19 -0.63 4.03 5.88
CA VAL A 19 -0.97 2.64 6.25
C VAL A 19 -0.61 1.66 5.14
N LEU A 20 -0.99 1.95 3.89
CA LEU A 20 -0.72 1.05 2.75
C LEU A 20 0.78 0.93 2.45
N LEU A 21 1.51 2.05 2.50
CA LEU A 21 2.96 2.03 2.34
C LEU A 21 3.65 1.30 3.49
N LYS A 22 3.18 1.51 4.73
CA LYS A 22 3.72 0.87 5.93
C LYS A 22 3.55 -0.65 5.87
N TRP A 23 2.39 -1.12 5.42
CA TRP A 23 2.13 -2.54 5.20
C TRP A 23 3.14 -3.19 4.25
N ALA A 24 3.50 -2.50 3.15
CA ALA A 24 4.53 -3.02 2.24
C ALA A 24 5.93 -2.99 2.90
N VAL A 25 6.31 -1.88 3.52
CA VAL A 25 7.64 -1.70 4.14
C VAL A 25 7.87 -2.68 5.28
N GLN A 26 6.89 -2.91 6.16
CA GLN A 26 6.99 -3.86 7.27
C GLN A 26 7.16 -5.32 6.80
N ARG A 27 6.74 -5.64 5.56
CA ARG A 27 6.98 -6.95 4.93
C ARG A 27 8.37 -7.06 4.28
N GLY A 28 9.23 -6.05 4.46
CA GLY A 28 10.56 -6.00 3.86
C GLY A 28 10.56 -5.60 2.39
N LEU A 29 9.48 -5.00 1.88
CA LEU A 29 9.39 -4.52 0.50
C LEU A 29 9.83 -3.06 0.40
N ALA A 30 10.66 -2.75 -0.59
CA ALA A 30 10.90 -1.38 -0.99
C ALA A 30 9.67 -0.82 -1.73
N VAL A 31 9.33 0.45 -1.49
CA VAL A 31 8.22 1.15 -2.14
C VAL A 31 8.74 2.35 -2.93
N VAL A 32 8.11 2.64 -4.06
CA VAL A 32 8.44 3.81 -4.91
C VAL A 32 7.15 4.60 -5.21
N PRO A 33 6.56 5.26 -4.19
CA PRO A 33 5.32 6.00 -4.39
C PRO A 33 5.55 7.24 -5.26
N LYS A 34 4.65 7.47 -6.22
CA LYS A 34 4.62 8.71 -6.99
C LYS A 34 4.11 9.85 -6.10
N ALA A 35 4.84 10.95 -6.04
CA ALA A 35 4.39 12.21 -5.45
C ALA A 35 4.95 13.39 -6.25
N ASP A 36 4.10 14.36 -6.55
CA ASP A 36 4.42 15.63 -7.21
C ASP A 36 4.28 16.85 -6.29
N ASP A 37 3.84 16.62 -5.04
CA ASP A 37 3.74 17.60 -3.97
C ASP A 37 4.78 17.31 -2.88
N VAL A 38 5.47 18.35 -2.39
CA VAL A 38 6.55 18.22 -1.39
C VAL A 38 6.02 17.60 -0.10
N ARG A 39 4.84 18.00 0.36
CA ARG A 39 4.23 17.44 1.57
C ARG A 39 3.93 15.95 1.42
N LEU A 40 3.50 15.49 0.24
CA LEU A 40 3.33 14.05 -0.02
C LEU A 40 4.67 13.30 -0.03
N GLN A 41 5.73 13.91 -0.56
CA GLN A 41 7.08 13.31 -0.51
C GLN A 41 7.55 13.12 0.94
N GLU A 42 7.36 14.13 1.79
CA GLU A 42 7.68 14.05 3.22
C GLU A 42 6.87 12.96 3.92
N LEU A 43 5.56 12.89 3.70
CA LEU A 43 4.70 11.84 4.27
C LEU A 43 5.13 10.43 3.84
N ASN A 44 5.42 10.25 2.55
CA ASN A 44 5.87 8.96 2.01
C ASN A 44 7.20 8.51 2.65
N LEU A 45 8.12 9.44 2.90
CA LEU A 45 9.41 9.15 3.55
C LEU A 45 9.24 8.72 5.01
N ARG A 46 8.34 9.37 5.75
CA ARG A 46 8.09 9.10 7.18
C ARG A 46 7.57 7.70 7.47
N VAL A 47 7.03 7.00 6.47
CA VAL A 47 6.60 5.60 6.60
C VAL A 47 7.73 4.67 7.06
N GLY A 48 8.99 5.00 6.72
CA GLY A 48 10.17 4.25 7.14
C GLY A 48 10.53 4.38 8.63
N GLU A 49 9.91 5.30 9.36
CA GLU A 49 10.16 5.47 10.80
C GLU A 49 9.71 4.25 11.61
N THR A 50 10.45 3.89 12.66
CA THR A 50 10.11 2.78 13.57
C THR A 50 9.27 3.23 14.78
N SER A 51 8.89 4.52 14.83
CA SER A 51 8.10 5.13 15.89
C SER A 51 6.68 4.55 16.01
N TRP A 52 6.19 3.90 14.94
CA TRP A 52 4.92 3.20 14.89
C TRP A 52 4.99 2.03 13.93
N MET A 53 4.11 1.04 14.13
CA MET A 53 4.01 -0.17 13.32
C MET A 53 2.57 -0.67 13.34
N LEU A 54 2.15 -1.27 12.22
CA LEU A 54 0.95 -2.09 12.18
C LEU A 54 1.17 -3.35 13.01
N SER A 55 0.16 -3.74 13.78
CA SER A 55 0.13 -5.00 14.52
C SER A 55 0.02 -6.20 13.56
N GLU A 56 0.34 -7.40 14.03
CA GLU A 56 0.18 -8.62 13.22
C GLU A 56 -1.27 -8.79 12.73
N GLU A 57 -2.26 -8.51 13.60
CA GLU A 57 -3.68 -8.55 13.22
C GLU A 57 -4.01 -7.54 12.12
N GLU A 58 -3.52 -6.32 12.21
CA GLU A 58 -3.74 -5.29 11.19
C GLU A 58 -3.10 -5.67 9.85
N MET A 59 -1.88 -6.24 9.91
CA MET A 59 -1.17 -6.76 8.74
C MET A 59 -1.96 -7.89 8.06
N GLU A 60 -2.52 -8.81 8.83
CA GLU A 60 -3.38 -9.89 8.33
C GLU A 60 -4.68 -9.36 7.74
N ARG A 61 -5.36 -8.42 8.42
CA ARG A 61 -6.60 -7.80 7.94
C ARG A 61 -6.42 -7.10 6.60
N ILE A 62 -5.31 -6.39 6.40
CA ILE A 62 -4.99 -5.76 5.09
C ILE A 62 -4.67 -6.84 4.05
N SER A 63 -3.89 -7.86 4.41
CA SER A 63 -3.53 -8.95 3.49
C SER A 63 -4.75 -9.77 3.04
N GLY A 64 -5.77 -9.90 3.90
CA GLY A 64 -7.03 -10.56 3.59
C GLY A 64 -7.91 -9.85 2.56
N LEU A 65 -7.50 -8.65 2.09
CA LEU A 65 -8.20 -7.92 1.03
C LEU A 65 -7.81 -8.36 -0.38
N ASP A 66 -6.89 -9.32 -0.53
CA ASP A 66 -6.45 -9.80 -1.84
C ASP A 66 -7.63 -10.35 -2.67
N MET A 67 -7.85 -9.74 -3.83
CA MET A 67 -8.84 -10.17 -4.82
C MET A 67 -8.19 -10.73 -6.09
N ARG A 68 -6.86 -10.86 -6.12
CA ARG A 68 -6.07 -11.16 -7.32
C ARG A 68 -6.35 -10.22 -8.50
N LEU A 69 -6.76 -8.99 -8.19
CA LEU A 69 -7.04 -7.95 -9.17
C LEU A 69 -5.73 -7.31 -9.65
N ARG A 70 -5.52 -7.24 -10.96
CA ARG A 70 -4.41 -6.52 -11.58
C ARG A 70 -4.96 -5.35 -12.39
N PHE A 71 -4.30 -4.19 -12.27
CA PHE A 71 -4.59 -3.00 -13.07
C PHE A 71 -3.60 -2.79 -14.22
N ASN A 72 -2.49 -3.52 -14.21
CA ASN A 72 -1.45 -3.45 -15.23
C ASN A 72 -1.27 -4.86 -15.78
N ASP A 73 -2.12 -5.21 -16.75
CA ASP A 73 -2.01 -6.44 -17.53
C ASP A 73 -1.57 -6.11 -18.97
N PRO A 74 -0.40 -6.59 -19.41
CA PRO A 74 0.07 -6.37 -20.78
C PRO A 74 -0.90 -6.84 -21.87
N ALA A 75 -1.79 -7.79 -21.58
CA ALA A 75 -2.81 -8.22 -22.54
C ALA A 75 -3.82 -7.11 -22.89
N ASP A 76 -3.98 -6.10 -22.04
CA ASP A 76 -4.91 -4.98 -22.25
C ASP A 76 -4.42 -4.02 -23.35
N ASP A 77 -3.10 -3.84 -23.47
CA ASP A 77 -2.48 -2.85 -24.35
C ASP A 77 -1.70 -3.48 -25.53
N PHE A 78 -1.27 -4.75 -25.41
CA PHE A 78 -0.41 -5.41 -26.38
C PHE A 78 -1.05 -6.70 -26.91
N GLU A 79 -1.54 -6.66 -28.15
CA GLU A 79 -2.15 -7.81 -28.81
C GLU A 79 -1.20 -9.03 -28.84
N GLY A 80 -1.72 -10.20 -28.45
CA GLY A 80 -0.94 -11.43 -28.37
C GLY A 80 0.01 -11.54 -27.16
N CYS A 81 -0.07 -10.61 -26.20
CA CYS A 81 0.69 -10.71 -24.95
C CYS A 81 -0.02 -11.60 -23.93
N HIS A 82 0.68 -12.63 -23.44
CA HIS A 82 0.13 -13.70 -22.59
C HIS A 82 0.93 -13.86 -21.29
N ILE A 83 1.36 -12.75 -20.67
CA ILE A 83 2.25 -12.80 -19.49
C ILE A 83 1.53 -13.37 -18.26
N PHE A 84 0.22 -13.11 -18.11
CA PHE A 84 -0.57 -13.54 -16.95
C PHE A 84 -1.71 -14.50 -17.29
N SER A 85 -1.83 -14.95 -18.55
CA SER A 85 -2.84 -15.88 -19.07
C SER A 85 -2.31 -17.28 -19.30
#